data_AF-A0A962QTS1-F1
#
_entry.id   AF-A0A962QTS1-F1
#
_cell.length_a   1.000
_cell.length_b   1.000
_cell.length_c   1.000
_cell.angle_alpha   90.00
_cell.angle_beta   90.00
_cell.angle_gamma   90.00
#
_symmetry.space_group_name_H-M   'P 1'
#
loop_
_entity.id
_entity.type
_entity.pdbx_description
1 polymer ?
#
loop_
_entity_poly.entity_id
_entity_poly.type
_entity_poly.pdbx_seq_one_letter_code
_entity_poly.pdbx_strand_id
1 'polypeptide(L)'
;MDSPELVFLHIPKTAGTSQQTMFNEHYGRDKVFWIGRDSDPDVRRYPAAAIAGRPIVGGHKHLAFYPRGLDPLYCALVRDPVERAISLFVYYTRPELANSERERRIREAHISEWGRRGLDPDSMAASIRNCRPFRREITNFQCRYLSRGRATFASVQKSLQGHDFIIGSVAAHGLFHAQLAELLDWAEAPPLQANRSRDDYARSFLQDAALVARIAELNSEDEKLVQWVTGEQRGLWLAIGDRRQRRRRLQAMPVRPGLRRVRNWQWEDAPELWPPRERDELPWPLSRMLVAEPARLVYMPAPGWADAGIKRMMLELSQVAHKDALRLLGIDRVVGQYITGLVLGDRSPAEVEHIAAADDYFRFAIVYEPVARLVEIYRSRFVTLREQLPRWPRLYELLAAAQGRAEPDCALGISFRQFVTTVASGRYAHPLWQRQSRCLPWPDTCDRLYRPDQLALLERDLARHCGLSVRIERPRDAAGVCPPFQGPAPASAAHADTPAGELPADAAQWLGELVDAALYQLIKAYYPRDFKLYNRCADNPLEETPT
;
A
#
# COMPACT_ATOMS: atom_id res chain seq x y z
N MET A 1 -14.41 19.84 13.01
CA MET A 1 -13.06 20.26 12.59
C MET A 1 -12.13 19.12 12.88
N ASP A 2 -11.39 18.67 11.88
CA ASP A 2 -10.52 17.50 12.04
C ASP A 2 -9.37 17.86 12.99
N SER A 3 -9.25 17.08 14.07
CA SER A 3 -8.13 17.16 15.01
C SER A 3 -6.87 16.58 14.36
N PRO A 4 -5.66 17.02 14.76
CA PRO A 4 -4.43 16.38 14.29
C PRO A 4 -4.40 14.92 14.72
N GLU A 5 -3.87 14.06 13.85
CA GLU A 5 -3.65 12.64 14.12
C GLU A 5 -2.30 12.40 14.83
N LEU A 6 -1.36 13.32 14.66
CA LEU A 6 -0.02 13.25 15.25
C LEU A 6 0.43 14.62 15.79
N VAL A 7 0.98 14.62 17.01
CA VAL A 7 1.56 15.80 17.64
C VAL A 7 3.01 15.54 18.03
N PHE A 8 3.96 16.22 17.40
CA PHE A 8 5.38 16.15 17.76
C PHE A 8 5.75 17.26 18.76
N LEU A 9 5.99 16.85 20.00
CA LEU A 9 6.47 17.71 21.08
C LEU A 9 7.96 17.98 20.87
N HIS A 10 8.28 19.03 20.11
CA HIS A 10 9.67 19.35 19.77
C HIS A 10 10.38 19.97 20.97
N ILE A 11 11.05 19.13 21.75
CA ILE A 11 11.97 19.56 22.79
C ILE A 11 13.22 20.19 22.11
N PRO A 12 13.60 21.43 22.46
CA PRO A 12 14.80 22.05 21.91
C PRO A 12 16.04 21.17 22.06
N LYS A 13 16.79 21.07 20.97
CA LYS A 13 18.07 20.35 20.88
C LYS A 13 17.98 18.82 21.01
N THR A 14 16.83 18.23 20.69
CA THR A 14 16.63 16.77 20.62
C THR A 14 16.33 16.26 19.20
N ALA A 15 17.00 16.85 18.19
CA ALA A 15 16.88 16.50 16.76
C ALA A 15 15.51 16.78 16.10
N GLY A 16 14.66 17.63 16.68
CA GLY A 16 13.32 17.88 16.11
C GLY A 16 13.30 18.64 14.78
N THR A 17 14.37 19.37 14.41
CA THR A 17 14.50 19.93 13.05
C THR A 17 14.57 18.82 11.99
N SER A 18 15.33 17.74 12.26
CA SER A 18 15.41 16.59 11.36
C SER A 18 14.04 15.92 11.21
N GLN A 19 13.32 15.76 12.32
CA GLN A 19 11.98 15.19 12.31
C GLN A 19 10.97 16.08 11.57
N GLN A 20 11.07 17.41 11.72
CA GLN A 20 10.25 18.35 10.96
C GLN A 20 10.50 18.23 9.46
N THR A 21 11.76 18.18 9.04
CA THR A 21 12.13 18.02 7.62
C THR A 21 11.51 16.75 7.06
N MET A 22 11.65 15.64 7.77
CA MET A 22 11.09 14.34 7.39
C MET A 22 9.55 14.38 7.25
N PHE A 23 8.83 15.00 8.18
CA PHE A 23 7.38 15.18 8.04
C PHE A 23 7.02 15.99 6.79
N ASN A 24 7.75 17.07 6.51
CA ASN A 24 7.51 17.89 5.32
C ASN A 24 7.84 17.15 4.02
N GLU A 25 8.86 16.29 4.03
CA GLU A 25 9.21 15.45 2.88
C GLU A 25 8.11 14.43 2.58
N HIS A 26 7.56 13.77 3.61
CA HIS A 26 6.55 12.72 3.46
C HIS A 26 5.14 13.24 3.18
N TYR A 27 4.71 14.31 3.86
CA TYR A 27 3.33 14.78 3.81
C TYR A 27 3.15 16.08 3.04
N GLY A 28 4.22 16.83 2.81
CA GLY A 28 4.15 18.19 2.27
C GLY A 28 3.93 19.25 3.35
N ARG A 29 4.41 20.46 3.06
CA ARG A 29 4.29 21.63 3.97
C ARG A 29 2.86 22.07 4.20
N ASP A 30 1.92 21.70 3.33
CA ASP A 30 0.49 21.99 3.45
C ASP A 30 -0.25 21.00 4.38
N LYS A 31 0.41 19.92 4.83
CA LYS A 31 -0.16 18.93 5.76
C LYS A 31 0.50 18.94 7.15
N VAL A 32 1.59 19.68 7.30
CA VAL A 32 2.31 19.87 8.57
C VAL A 32 2.07 21.29 9.06
N PHE A 33 1.73 21.46 10.33
CA PHE A 33 1.66 22.77 10.98
C PHE A 33 2.67 22.85 12.11
N TRP A 34 3.57 23.84 12.06
CA TRP A 34 4.66 23.98 13.01
C TRP A 34 4.54 25.28 13.81
N ILE A 35 4.16 25.13 15.08
CA ILE A 35 3.90 26.26 15.98
C ILE A 35 5.18 27.07 16.19
N GLY A 36 5.06 28.39 15.99
CA GLY A 36 6.15 29.36 16.05
C GLY A 36 6.93 29.53 14.74
N ARG A 37 6.65 28.71 13.73
CA ARG A 37 7.08 28.93 12.34
C ARG A 37 5.92 29.35 11.46
N ASP A 38 4.80 28.64 11.59
CA ASP A 38 3.57 28.86 10.83
C ASP A 38 2.53 29.68 11.64
N SER A 39 2.90 30.06 12.87
CA SER A 39 2.12 30.92 13.75
C SER A 39 3.04 31.90 14.46
N ASP A 40 2.44 32.87 15.14
CA ASP A 40 3.15 33.70 16.12
C ASP A 40 3.96 32.83 17.10
N PRO A 41 5.27 33.09 17.30
CA PRO A 41 6.11 32.36 18.27
C PRO A 41 5.56 32.43 19.70
N ASP A 42 4.97 33.56 20.06
CA ASP A 42 4.44 33.87 21.39
C ASP A 42 2.99 33.39 21.59
N VAL A 43 2.47 32.58 20.66
CA VAL A 43 1.12 32.02 20.78
C VAL A 43 0.96 31.29 22.13
N ARG A 44 0.03 31.79 22.95
CA ARG A 44 -0.24 31.29 24.32
C ARG A 44 -1.38 30.29 24.39
N ARG A 45 -2.21 30.21 23.35
CA ARG A 45 -3.38 29.33 23.26
C ARG A 45 -3.26 28.44 22.02
N TYR A 46 -3.77 27.22 22.11
CA TYR A 46 -3.79 26.29 20.98
C TYR A 46 -4.58 26.88 19.80
N PRO A 47 -3.96 27.14 18.63
CA PRO A 47 -4.59 27.84 17.52
C PRO A 47 -5.40 26.87 16.64
N ALA A 48 -6.48 26.30 17.18
CA ALA A 48 -7.27 25.24 16.53
C ALA A 48 -7.72 25.59 15.10
N ALA A 49 -8.15 26.84 14.86
CA ALA A 49 -8.59 27.28 13.54
C ALA A 49 -7.45 27.28 12.50
N ALA A 50 -6.22 27.64 12.89
CA ALA A 50 -5.07 27.63 11.98
C ALA A 50 -4.55 26.21 11.69
N ILE A 51 -4.84 25.27 12.58
CA ILE A 51 -4.43 23.86 12.48
C ILE A 51 -5.43 23.02 11.67
N ALA A 52 -6.67 23.49 11.49
CA ALA A 52 -7.72 22.72 10.83
C ALA A 52 -7.27 22.13 9.47
N GLY A 53 -7.49 20.83 9.28
CA GLY A 53 -7.09 20.10 8.06
C GLY A 53 -5.59 19.73 7.98
N ARG A 54 -4.82 20.00 9.04
CA ARG A 54 -3.40 19.61 9.16
C ARG A 54 -3.29 18.36 10.03
N PRO A 55 -3.03 17.17 9.46
CA PRO A 55 -2.95 15.94 10.24
C PRO A 55 -1.76 15.88 11.20
N ILE A 56 -0.70 16.68 10.93
CA ILE A 56 0.51 16.72 11.76
C ILE A 56 0.71 18.11 12.34
N VAL A 57 0.88 18.17 13.65
CA VAL A 57 1.26 19.40 14.37
C VAL A 57 2.58 19.17 15.09
N GLY A 58 3.47 20.15 15.07
CA GLY A 58 4.67 20.12 15.90
C GLY A 58 5.08 21.51 16.36
N GLY A 59 6.12 21.59 17.19
CA GLY A 59 6.70 22.87 17.61
C GLY A 59 7.17 22.88 19.06
N HIS A 60 7.75 24.00 19.47
CA HIS A 60 8.31 24.18 20.80
C HIS A 60 7.21 24.53 21.83
N LYS A 61 6.23 23.63 22.01
CA LYS A 61 5.16 23.79 22.99
C LYS A 61 5.09 22.55 23.89
N HIS A 62 4.82 22.77 25.18
CA HIS A 62 4.70 21.71 26.17
C HIS A 62 3.39 20.94 25.99
N LEU A 63 3.29 19.72 26.50
CA LEU A 63 2.06 18.92 26.52
C LEU A 63 0.87 19.71 27.12
N ALA A 64 1.12 20.52 28.16
CA ALA A 64 0.10 21.37 28.78
C ALA A 64 -0.56 22.39 27.84
N PHE A 65 0.12 22.78 26.75
CA PHE A 65 -0.40 23.72 25.75
C PHE A 65 -1.54 23.12 24.92
N TYR A 66 -1.53 21.79 24.74
CA TYR A 66 -2.50 21.07 23.93
C TYR A 66 -3.75 20.73 24.76
N PRO A 67 -4.98 20.89 24.20
CA PRO A 67 -6.22 20.52 24.88
C PRO A 67 -6.20 19.08 25.41
N ARG A 68 -6.85 18.84 26.56
CA ARG A 68 -6.88 17.50 27.19
C ARG A 68 -7.69 16.47 26.40
N GLY A 69 -8.74 16.92 25.70
CA GLY A 69 -9.58 16.06 24.87
C GLY A 69 -9.02 15.78 23.47
N LEU A 70 -7.81 16.24 23.15
CA LEU A 70 -7.15 15.85 21.91
C LEU A 70 -6.69 14.39 22.00
N ASP A 71 -6.96 13.63 20.93
CA ASP A 71 -6.58 12.23 20.79
C ASP A 71 -5.63 11.95 19.59
N PRO A 72 -4.44 12.60 19.53
CA PRO A 72 -3.39 12.28 18.59
C PRO A 72 -2.47 11.19 19.16
N LEU A 73 -1.62 10.62 18.30
CA LEU A 73 -0.35 10.06 18.77
C LEU A 73 0.60 11.22 19.12
N TYR A 74 0.94 11.35 20.40
CA TYR A 74 2.00 12.27 20.83
C TYR A 74 3.37 11.63 20.63
N CYS A 75 4.31 12.37 20.06
CA CYS A 75 5.66 11.89 19.84
C CYS A 75 6.71 12.90 20.31
N ALA A 76 7.81 12.40 20.89
CA ALA A 76 8.89 13.23 21.38
C ALA A 76 10.23 12.49 21.34
N LEU A 77 11.32 13.26 21.31
CA LEU A 77 12.68 12.76 21.52
C LEU A 77 13.27 13.41 22.75
N VAL A 78 13.84 12.59 23.64
CA VAL A 78 14.65 13.06 24.78
C VAL A 78 16.14 12.90 24.47
N ARG A 79 16.97 13.68 25.16
CA ARG A 79 18.43 13.62 25.05
C ARG A 79 19.03 13.63 26.45
N ASP A 80 20.25 13.10 26.58
CA ASP A 80 21.06 13.35 27.77
C ASP A 80 20.97 14.83 28.20
N PRO A 81 20.59 15.12 29.46
CA PRO A 81 20.29 16.48 29.88
C PRO A 81 21.53 17.39 29.88
N VAL A 82 22.72 16.85 30.15
CA VAL A 82 23.98 17.60 30.16
C VAL A 82 24.32 18.00 28.72
N GLU A 83 24.34 17.03 27.81
CA GLU A 83 24.57 17.30 26.38
C GLU A 83 23.55 18.26 25.79
N ARG A 84 22.27 18.12 26.17
CA ARG A 84 21.20 19.02 25.70
C ARG A 84 21.45 20.45 26.16
N ALA A 85 21.82 20.64 27.42
CA ALA A 85 22.12 21.96 27.99
C ALA A 85 23.33 22.60 27.29
N ILE A 86 24.41 21.84 27.06
CA ILE A 86 25.60 22.30 26.33
C ILE A 86 25.21 22.67 24.88
N SER A 87 24.43 21.81 24.21
CA SER A 87 24.00 22.06 22.84
C SER A 87 23.09 23.31 22.72
N LEU A 88 22.31 23.62 23.77
CA LEU A 88 21.51 24.84 23.84
C LEU A 88 22.39 26.07 24.09
N PHE A 89 23.35 25.98 25.01
CA PHE A 89 24.31 27.05 25.27
C PHE A 89 25.04 27.44 23.99
N VAL A 90 25.66 26.45 23.31
CA VAL A 90 26.40 26.66 22.06
C VAL A 90 25.52 27.24 20.97
N TYR A 91 24.25 26.84 20.90
CA TYR A 91 23.31 27.43 19.95
C TYR A 91 23.12 28.94 20.17
N TYR A 92 23.13 29.41 21.41
CA TYR A 92 23.02 30.84 21.74
C TYR A 92 24.33 31.62 21.64
N THR A 93 25.48 30.96 21.86
CA THR A 93 26.76 31.66 22.03
C THR A 93 27.73 31.52 20.87
N ARG A 94 27.48 30.58 19.94
CA ARG A 94 28.36 30.30 18.79
C ARG A 94 27.59 30.48 17.47
N PRO A 95 27.28 31.72 17.06
CA PRO A 95 26.59 32.01 15.80
C PRO A 95 27.34 31.50 14.56
N GLU A 96 28.67 31.42 14.62
CA GLU A 96 29.55 30.88 13.58
C GLU A 96 29.30 29.40 13.25
N LEU A 97 28.64 28.64 14.15
CA LEU A 97 28.22 27.25 13.94
C LEU A 97 26.82 27.15 13.31
N ALA A 98 26.34 28.20 12.65
CA ALA A 98 25.07 28.19 11.92
C ALA A 98 25.24 27.55 10.54
N ASN A 99 24.23 26.82 10.07
CA ASN A 99 24.28 26.15 8.76
C ASN A 99 23.93 27.09 7.60
N SER A 100 23.55 28.32 7.89
CA SER A 100 23.26 29.35 6.90
C SER A 100 23.48 30.75 7.44
N GLU A 101 23.74 31.70 6.55
CA GLU A 101 23.90 33.12 6.88
C GLU A 101 22.65 33.70 7.57
N ARG A 102 21.46 33.25 7.17
CA ARG A 102 20.20 33.64 7.84
C ARG A 102 20.18 33.16 9.29
N GLU A 103 20.52 31.89 9.54
CA GLU A 103 20.58 31.35 10.90
C GLU A 103 21.66 32.05 11.74
N ARG A 104 22.80 32.38 11.13
CA ARG A 104 23.88 33.13 11.78
C ARG A 104 23.37 34.46 12.31
N ARG A 105 22.72 35.27 11.48
CA ARG A 105 22.15 36.57 11.88
C ARG A 105 21.12 36.44 12.99
N ILE A 106 20.27 35.39 12.94
CA ILE A 106 19.31 35.11 14.03
C ILE A 106 20.06 34.81 15.33
N ARG A 107 21.13 34.00 15.28
CA ARG A 107 21.94 33.69 16.47
C ARG A 107 22.71 34.92 16.99
N GLU A 108 23.20 35.80 16.13
CA GLU A 108 23.85 37.08 16.50
C GLU A 108 22.86 38.06 17.15
N ALA A 109 21.60 38.08 16.72
CA ALA A 109 20.56 38.83 17.43
C ALA A 109 20.30 38.22 18.82
N HIS A 110 20.21 36.89 18.90
CA HIS A 110 20.00 36.18 20.16
C HIS A 110 21.15 36.40 21.15
N ILE A 111 22.42 36.30 20.74
CA ILE A 111 23.56 36.46 21.67
C ILE A 111 23.52 37.84 22.33
N SER A 112 23.14 38.88 21.59
CA SER A 112 23.00 40.26 22.10
C SER A 112 21.84 40.39 23.08
N GLU A 113 20.70 39.74 22.80
CA GLU A 113 19.56 39.70 23.71
C GLU A 113 19.87 38.94 25.00
N TRP A 114 20.49 37.78 24.87
CA TRP A 114 20.86 36.90 25.98
C TRP A 114 21.97 37.50 26.83
N GLY A 115 22.94 38.20 26.23
CA GLY A 115 23.99 38.94 26.95
C GLY A 115 23.40 39.98 27.89
N ARG A 116 22.39 40.73 27.45
CA ARG A 116 21.63 41.68 28.31
C ARG A 116 20.90 40.99 29.47
N ARG A 117 20.65 39.68 29.38
CA ARG A 117 20.03 38.86 30.43
C ARG A 117 21.07 38.13 31.29
N GLY A 118 22.36 38.43 31.13
CA GLY A 118 23.46 37.86 31.91
C GLY A 118 24.02 36.55 31.34
N LEU A 119 23.74 36.20 30.08
CA LEU A 119 24.41 35.09 29.41
C LEU A 119 25.85 35.51 29.05
N ASP A 120 26.81 34.74 29.52
CA ASP A 120 28.23 34.89 29.23
C ASP A 120 28.63 33.88 28.13
N PRO A 121 29.00 34.33 26.92
CA PRO A 121 29.33 33.45 25.81
C PRO A 121 30.60 32.63 26.00
N ASP A 122 31.49 33.07 26.91
CA ASP A 122 32.78 32.44 27.16
C ASP A 122 32.74 31.50 28.37
N SER A 123 31.73 31.62 29.23
CA SER A 123 31.57 30.75 30.40
C SER A 123 30.13 30.27 30.61
N MET A 124 29.89 28.98 30.34
CA MET A 124 28.60 28.34 30.66
C MET A 124 28.34 28.32 32.18
N ALA A 125 29.38 28.16 33.00
CA ALA A 125 29.27 28.23 34.46
C ALA A 125 28.83 29.63 34.94
N ALA A 126 29.41 30.70 34.38
CA ALA A 126 28.96 32.06 34.66
C ALA A 126 27.52 32.30 34.16
N SER A 127 27.18 31.80 32.96
CA SER A 127 25.82 31.84 32.42
C SER A 127 24.80 31.16 33.31
N ILE A 128 25.11 29.96 33.85
CA ILE A 128 24.22 29.26 34.80
C ILE A 128 24.01 30.08 36.07
N ARG A 129 25.05 30.78 36.55
CA ARG A 129 25.00 31.61 37.76
C ARG A 129 24.19 32.89 37.53
N ASN A 130 24.52 33.62 36.48
CA ASN A 130 24.13 35.00 36.26
C ASN A 130 22.88 35.14 35.38
N CYS A 131 22.61 34.18 34.48
CA CYS A 131 21.45 34.22 33.59
C CYS A 131 20.30 33.34 34.10
N ARG A 132 19.40 33.92 34.90
CA ARG A 132 18.20 33.21 35.40
C ARG A 132 17.33 32.61 34.29
N PRO A 133 17.05 33.30 33.16
CA PRO A 133 16.26 32.72 32.08
C PRO A 133 16.93 31.50 31.45
N PHE A 134 18.24 31.54 31.22
CA PHE A 134 18.98 30.40 30.64
C PHE A 134 18.98 29.21 31.61
N ARG A 135 19.26 29.46 32.90
CA ARG A 135 19.14 28.44 33.94
C ARG A 135 17.75 27.79 33.94
N ARG A 136 16.69 28.58 33.75
CA ARG A 136 15.32 28.07 33.62
C ARG A 136 15.11 27.25 32.34
N GLU A 137 15.78 27.52 31.24
CA GLU A 137 15.68 26.72 30.00
C GLU A 137 16.46 25.41 30.05
N ILE A 138 17.46 25.31 30.92
CA ILE A 138 18.18 24.06 31.11
C ILE A 138 17.60 23.18 32.21
N THR A 139 17.00 23.73 33.28
CA THR A 139 16.55 22.97 34.47
C THR A 139 15.32 22.08 34.18
N ASN A 140 15.46 20.75 34.25
CA ASN A 140 14.37 19.76 34.12
C ASN A 140 13.41 20.07 32.96
N PHE A 141 13.98 20.51 31.84
CA PHE A 141 13.22 21.09 30.73
C PHE A 141 12.44 20.03 29.97
N GLN A 142 12.98 18.82 29.86
CA GLN A 142 12.35 17.72 29.14
C GLN A 142 11.11 17.24 29.91
N CYS A 143 11.21 17.09 31.22
CA CYS A 143 10.07 16.80 32.08
C CYS A 143 8.98 17.85 32.00
N ARG A 144 9.35 19.14 31.90
CA ARG A 144 8.39 20.24 31.70
C ARG A 144 7.65 20.16 30.36
N TYR A 145 8.33 19.71 29.31
CA TYR A 145 7.71 19.53 27.99
C TYR A 145 6.71 18.38 27.98
N LEU A 146 7.00 17.31 28.71
CA LEU A 146 6.20 16.09 28.71
C LEU A 146 5.17 16.03 29.85
N SER A 147 5.21 16.95 30.81
CA SER A 147 4.24 17.02 31.89
C SER A 147 3.18 18.09 31.67
N ARG A 148 1.97 17.83 32.17
CA ARG A 148 0.92 18.83 32.35
C ARG A 148 1.00 19.55 33.70
N GLY A 149 1.98 19.20 34.53
CA GLY A 149 2.10 19.62 35.93
C GLY A 149 3.49 20.16 36.24
N ARG A 150 4.09 19.64 37.31
CA ARG A 150 5.45 20.03 37.72
C ARG A 150 6.50 19.42 36.78
N ALA A 151 7.67 20.06 36.70
CA ALA A 151 8.80 19.58 35.91
C ALA A 151 9.55 18.45 36.64
N THR A 152 8.86 17.33 36.87
CA THR A 152 9.33 16.15 37.62
C THR A 152 8.97 14.88 36.86
N PHE A 153 9.79 13.85 36.97
CA PHE A 153 9.57 12.56 36.30
C PHE A 153 8.23 11.92 36.68
N ALA A 154 7.86 11.94 37.96
CA ALA A 154 6.56 11.43 38.41
C ALA A 154 5.37 12.15 37.75
N SER A 155 5.47 13.46 37.53
CA SER A 155 4.44 14.22 36.82
C SER A 155 4.42 13.91 35.32
N VAL A 156 5.55 13.54 34.72
CA VAL A 156 5.59 13.03 33.34
C VAL A 156 4.81 11.73 33.29
N GLN A 157 5.18 10.73 34.10
CA GLN A 157 4.49 9.43 34.14
C GLN A 157 2.97 9.59 34.29
N LYS A 158 2.51 10.45 35.21
CA LYS A 158 1.08 10.76 35.37
C LYS A 158 0.45 11.42 34.14
N SER A 159 1.17 12.30 33.44
CA SER A 159 0.65 13.01 32.27
C SER A 159 0.58 12.14 31.02
N LEU A 160 1.37 11.07 30.97
CA LEU A 160 1.39 10.11 29.87
C LEU A 160 0.25 9.08 29.97
N GLN A 161 -0.33 8.89 31.16
CA GLN A 161 -1.45 7.97 31.38
C GLN A 161 -2.68 8.38 30.55
N GLY A 162 -3.31 7.42 29.88
CA GLY A 162 -4.56 7.62 29.14
C GLY A 162 -4.40 8.31 27.77
N HIS A 163 -3.17 8.38 27.25
CA HIS A 163 -2.87 8.97 25.95
C HIS A 163 -1.93 8.07 25.16
N ASP A 164 -2.04 8.11 23.83
CA ASP A 164 -1.11 7.41 22.95
C ASP A 164 0.19 8.20 22.80
N PHE A 165 1.32 7.56 23.09
CA PHE A 165 2.64 8.16 23.07
C PHE A 165 3.71 7.26 22.43
N ILE A 166 4.68 7.93 21.80
CA ILE A 166 5.98 7.39 21.43
C ILE A 166 7.08 8.35 21.91
N ILE A 167 7.95 7.88 22.79
CA ILE A 167 9.07 8.68 23.31
C ILE A 167 10.36 7.93 23.03
N GLY A 168 11.18 8.48 22.13
CA GLY A 168 12.50 7.95 21.83
C GLY A 168 13.62 8.75 22.50
N SER A 169 14.84 8.25 22.43
CA SER A 169 16.03 9.03 22.76
C SER A 169 16.83 9.42 21.51
N VAL A 170 17.59 10.51 21.57
CA VAL A 170 18.54 10.88 20.51
C VAL A 170 19.58 9.78 20.28
N ALA A 171 20.02 9.10 21.35
CA ALA A 171 20.96 7.97 21.25
C ALA A 171 20.36 6.77 20.48
N ALA A 172 19.05 6.57 20.60
CA ALA A 172 18.29 5.52 19.92
C ALA A 172 17.40 6.06 18.77
N HIS A 173 17.82 7.15 18.11
CA HIS A 173 17.01 7.82 17.07
C HIS A 173 16.59 6.87 15.94
N GLY A 174 17.43 5.90 15.60
CA GLY A 174 17.11 4.87 14.59
C GLY A 174 15.89 4.03 14.98
N LEU A 175 15.79 3.60 16.24
CA LEU A 175 14.65 2.82 16.73
C LEU A 175 13.36 3.64 16.73
N PHE A 176 13.42 4.89 17.23
CA PHE A 176 12.29 5.81 17.19
C PHE A 176 11.79 6.03 15.75
N HIS A 177 12.72 6.28 14.82
CA HIS A 177 12.37 6.49 13.43
C HIS A 177 11.76 5.24 12.80
N ALA A 178 12.35 4.07 12.99
CA ALA A 178 11.82 2.82 12.45
C ALA A 178 10.40 2.54 12.95
N GLN A 179 10.14 2.74 14.25
CA GLN A 179 8.81 2.55 14.80
C GLN A 179 7.80 3.58 14.26
N LEU A 180 8.22 4.83 14.09
CA LEU A 180 7.36 5.87 13.52
C LEU A 180 7.06 5.58 12.03
N ALA A 181 8.06 5.14 11.27
CA ALA A 181 7.91 4.73 9.88
C ALA A 181 6.95 3.54 9.72
N GLU A 182 6.99 2.56 10.62
CA GLU A 182 6.05 1.42 10.65
C GLU A 182 4.60 1.89 10.88
N LEU A 183 4.39 2.76 11.89
CA LEU A 183 3.07 3.28 12.22
C LEU A 183 2.48 4.16 11.11
N LEU A 184 3.34 4.93 10.44
CA LEU A 184 2.97 5.88 9.39
C LEU A 184 3.04 5.29 7.96
N ASP A 185 3.50 4.05 7.82
CA ASP A 185 3.66 3.34 6.55
C ASP A 185 4.62 4.03 5.56
N TRP A 186 5.69 4.62 6.09
CA TRP A 186 6.74 5.24 5.27
C TRP A 186 7.60 4.17 4.59
N ALA A 187 8.05 4.46 3.37
CA ALA A 187 9.10 3.68 2.73
C ALA A 187 10.35 3.66 3.63
N GLU A 188 11.08 2.55 3.64
CA GLU A 188 12.33 2.46 4.41
C GLU A 188 13.31 3.51 3.88
N ALA A 189 13.55 4.53 4.68
CA ALA A 189 14.60 5.50 4.48
C ALA A 189 15.50 5.49 5.72
N PRO A 190 16.83 5.54 5.56
CA PRO A 190 17.69 5.77 6.71
C PRO A 190 17.30 7.12 7.34
N PRO A 191 17.28 7.22 8.69
CA PRO A 191 16.95 8.48 9.33
C PRO A 191 17.92 9.57 8.85
N LEU A 192 17.39 10.70 8.39
CA LEU A 192 18.19 11.88 8.08
C LEU A 192 18.87 12.38 9.36
N GLN A 193 20.10 11.95 9.59
CA GLN A 193 20.95 12.50 10.65
C GLN A 193 21.57 13.83 10.17
N ALA A 194 20.73 14.85 9.99
CA ALA A 194 21.17 16.19 9.59
C ALA A 194 22.08 16.88 10.62
N ASN A 195 22.17 16.33 11.84
CA ASN A 195 22.92 16.92 12.96
C ASN A 195 23.72 15.87 13.73
N ARG A 196 24.54 15.04 13.07
CA ARG A 196 25.76 14.59 13.77
C ARG A 196 26.56 15.86 13.98
N SER A 197 26.74 16.28 15.24
CA SER A 197 27.68 17.34 15.58
C SER A 197 29.02 16.96 14.96
N ARG A 198 29.30 17.51 13.77
CA ARG A 198 30.60 17.38 13.10
C ARG A 198 31.70 18.04 13.91
N ASP A 199 31.30 18.86 14.88
CA ASP A 199 32.16 19.65 15.72
C ASP A 199 32.18 19.10 17.14
N ASP A 200 33.39 18.89 17.62
CA ASP A 200 33.76 18.40 18.94
C ASP A 200 33.50 19.43 20.06
N TYR A 201 32.61 20.40 19.81
CA TYR A 201 32.38 21.56 20.67
C TYR A 201 32.01 21.15 22.10
N ALA A 202 31.31 20.02 22.26
CA ALA A 202 30.87 19.55 23.57
C ALA A 202 32.02 19.01 24.41
N ARG A 203 33.13 18.56 23.80
CA ARG A 203 34.24 17.90 24.51
C ARG A 203 34.83 18.79 25.59
N SER A 204 35.07 20.06 25.29
CA SER A 204 35.63 21.02 26.26
C SER A 204 34.75 21.20 27.50
N PHE A 205 33.42 21.30 27.31
CA PHE A 205 32.46 21.43 28.41
C PHE A 205 32.33 20.14 29.22
N LEU A 206 32.39 18.97 28.56
CA LEU A 206 32.30 17.66 29.22
C LEU A 206 33.53 17.32 30.05
N GLN A 207 34.68 17.97 29.80
CA GLN A 207 35.90 17.81 30.61
C GLN A 207 35.86 18.59 31.93
N ASP A 208 34.99 19.61 32.06
CA ASP A 208 34.79 20.34 33.31
C ASP A 208 33.80 19.60 34.23
N ALA A 209 34.35 18.76 35.12
CA ALA A 209 33.56 17.96 36.05
C ALA A 209 32.63 18.79 36.96
N ALA A 210 33.05 20.00 37.35
CA ALA A 210 32.25 20.86 38.22
C ALA A 210 31.04 21.44 37.46
N LEU A 211 31.26 21.87 36.22
CA LEU A 211 30.17 22.30 35.33
C LEU A 211 29.19 21.15 35.06
N VAL A 212 29.69 19.97 34.70
CA VAL A 212 28.86 18.77 34.44
C VAL A 212 28.01 18.42 35.66
N ALA A 213 28.62 18.34 36.85
CA ALA A 213 27.90 18.06 38.09
C ALA A 213 26.81 19.11 38.37
N ARG A 214 27.10 20.39 38.13
CA ARG A 214 26.13 21.46 38.32
C ARG A 214 24.96 21.38 37.33
N ILE A 215 25.21 21.00 36.08
CA ILE A 215 24.14 20.81 35.09
C ILE A 215 23.29 19.58 35.47
N ALA A 216 23.92 18.49 35.89
CA ALA A 216 23.24 17.27 36.33
C ALA A 216 22.33 17.54 37.54
N GLU A 217 22.80 18.30 38.54
CA GLU A 217 22.00 18.69 39.71
C GLU A 217 20.71 19.44 39.30
N LEU A 218 20.84 20.42 38.39
CA LEU A 218 19.70 21.16 37.83
C LEU A 218 18.75 20.27 36.99
N ASN A 219 19.21 19.09 36.58
CA ASN A 219 18.50 18.19 35.67
C ASN A 219 18.22 16.81 36.26
N SER A 220 18.25 16.67 37.58
CA SER A 220 18.07 15.38 38.25
C SER A 220 16.74 14.68 37.91
N GLU A 221 15.69 15.39 37.52
CA GLU A 221 14.44 14.78 37.06
C GLU A 221 14.48 14.41 35.58
N ASP A 222 15.12 15.23 34.74
CA ASP A 222 15.36 14.88 33.33
C ASP A 222 16.28 13.66 33.21
N GLU A 223 17.25 13.50 34.12
CA GLU A 223 18.13 12.34 34.16
C GLU A 223 17.35 11.06 34.46
N LYS A 224 16.44 11.07 35.44
CA LYS A 224 15.51 9.94 35.70
C LYS A 224 14.67 9.60 34.47
N LEU A 225 14.12 10.63 33.81
CA LEU A 225 13.34 10.44 32.58
C LEU A 225 14.19 9.79 31.47
N VAL A 226 15.41 10.27 31.25
CA VAL A 226 16.29 9.74 30.21
C VAL A 226 16.72 8.31 30.54
N GLN A 227 17.13 8.04 31.79
CA GLN A 227 17.48 6.69 32.25
C GLN A 227 16.31 5.71 32.11
N TRP A 228 15.09 6.16 32.40
CA TRP A 228 13.88 5.36 32.18
C TRP A 228 13.70 5.04 30.69
N VAL A 229 13.79 6.03 29.79
CA VAL A 229 13.64 5.79 28.34
C VAL A 229 14.77 4.93 27.79
N THR A 230 16.04 5.22 28.10
CA THR A 230 17.20 4.57 27.50
C THR A 230 17.52 3.22 28.13
N GLY A 231 17.39 3.10 29.45
CA GLY A 231 17.64 1.88 30.21
C GLY A 231 16.41 0.98 30.25
N GLU A 232 15.40 1.36 31.05
CA GLU A 232 14.24 0.50 31.31
C GLU A 232 13.41 0.21 30.04
N GLN A 233 13.24 1.20 29.17
CA GLN A 233 12.48 1.09 27.92
C GLN A 233 13.38 0.84 26.70
N ARG A 234 14.67 0.54 26.90
CA ARG A 234 15.63 0.16 25.85
C ARG A 234 15.71 1.17 24.68
N GLY A 235 15.61 2.45 25.00
CA GLY A 235 15.73 3.56 24.04
C GLY A 235 14.42 4.03 23.41
N LEU A 236 13.32 3.30 23.59
CA LEU A 236 12.03 3.63 22.99
C LEU A 236 10.87 3.21 23.90
N TRP A 237 10.13 4.18 24.42
CA TRP A 237 8.89 3.94 25.13
C TRP A 237 7.69 4.09 24.20
N LEU A 238 6.79 3.09 24.22
CA LEU A 238 5.56 3.05 23.45
C LEU A 238 4.39 2.76 24.37
N ALA A 239 3.39 3.64 24.36
CA ALA A 239 2.09 3.37 24.97
C ALA A 239 1.03 3.70 23.93
N ILE A 240 0.41 2.69 23.34
CA ILE A 240 -0.68 2.86 22.38
C ILE A 240 -1.80 1.93 22.82
N GLY A 241 -2.96 2.48 23.20
CA GLY A 241 -4.06 1.72 23.77
C GLY A 241 -4.61 0.68 22.77
N ASP A 242 -5.07 1.15 21.61
CA ASP A 242 -5.42 0.31 20.47
C ASP A 242 -4.44 0.55 19.32
N ARG A 243 -3.37 -0.27 19.28
CA ARG A 243 -2.32 -0.16 18.26
C ARG A 243 -2.88 -0.32 16.84
N ARG A 244 -3.90 -1.17 16.65
CA ARG A 244 -4.48 -1.45 15.33
C ARG A 244 -5.31 -0.28 14.84
N GLN A 245 -6.21 0.25 15.68
CA GLN A 245 -7.00 1.43 15.35
C GLN A 245 -6.11 2.65 15.13
N ARG A 246 -5.10 2.88 15.99
CA ARG A 246 -4.17 3.99 15.83
C ARG A 246 -3.40 3.89 14.52
N ARG A 247 -2.86 2.71 14.19
CA ARG A 247 -2.16 2.46 12.92
C ARG A 247 -3.08 2.74 11.73
N ARG A 248 -4.34 2.28 11.74
CA ARG A 248 -5.30 2.59 10.66
C ARG A 248 -5.50 4.09 10.45
N ARG A 249 -5.71 4.86 11.52
CA ARG A 249 -5.87 6.32 11.46
C ARG A 249 -4.63 7.01 10.90
N LEU A 250 -3.46 6.66 11.42
CA LEU A 250 -2.18 7.20 10.97
C LEU A 250 -1.89 6.87 9.49
N GLN A 251 -2.22 5.66 9.06
CA GLN A 251 -2.06 5.21 7.68
C GLN A 251 -3.13 5.76 6.73
N ALA A 252 -4.23 6.33 7.24
CA ALA A 252 -5.22 7.04 6.42
C ALA A 252 -4.77 8.47 6.07
N MET A 253 -3.71 8.99 6.72
CA MET A 253 -3.20 10.32 6.42
C MET A 253 -2.68 10.43 4.97
N PRO A 254 -2.85 11.60 4.32
CA PRO A 254 -2.39 11.81 2.96
C PRO A 254 -0.86 11.88 2.90
N VAL A 255 -0.21 10.85 2.36
CA VAL A 255 1.25 10.80 2.13
C VAL A 255 1.50 11.15 0.66
N ARG A 256 2.62 11.81 0.35
CA ARG A 256 3.01 12.08 -1.04
C ARG A 256 3.18 10.77 -1.83
N PRO A 257 2.80 10.74 -3.12
CA PRO A 257 2.94 9.55 -3.95
C PRO A 257 4.37 8.99 -3.95
N GLY A 258 4.51 7.67 -3.90
CA GLY A 258 5.80 6.98 -3.93
C GLY A 258 6.58 6.95 -2.61
N LEU A 259 6.13 7.63 -1.56
CA LEU A 259 6.80 7.63 -0.24
C LEU A 259 6.21 6.65 0.77
N ARG A 260 5.18 5.89 0.39
CA ARG A 260 4.70 4.77 1.19
C ARG A 260 5.57 3.54 0.96
N ARG A 261 5.71 2.69 1.98
CA ARG A 261 6.33 1.37 1.81
C ARG A 261 5.55 0.62 0.74
N VAL A 262 6.25 0.00 -0.22
CA VAL A 262 5.62 -1.01 -1.08
C VAL A 262 5.18 -2.12 -0.13
N ARG A 263 3.88 -2.19 0.13
CA ARG A 263 3.33 -3.16 1.08
C ARG A 263 3.49 -4.56 0.50
N ASN A 264 4.26 -5.40 1.18
CA ASN A 264 4.32 -6.83 0.89
C ASN A 264 3.09 -7.51 1.49
N TRP A 265 1.92 -7.23 0.92
CA TRP A 265 0.67 -7.85 1.34
C TRP A 265 0.80 -9.37 1.33
N GLN A 266 0.49 -9.98 2.46
CA GLN A 266 0.39 -11.44 2.59
C GLN A 266 -1.09 -11.84 2.60
N TRP A 267 -1.34 -13.12 2.32
CA TRP A 267 -2.72 -13.60 2.23
C TRP A 267 -3.46 -13.48 3.58
N GLU A 268 -2.72 -13.58 4.67
CA GLU A 268 -3.18 -13.44 6.06
C GLU A 268 -3.69 -12.03 6.37
N ASP A 269 -3.30 -11.02 5.58
CA ASP A 269 -3.79 -9.65 5.72
C ASP A 269 -5.20 -9.45 5.15
N ALA A 270 -5.64 -10.31 4.22
CA ALA A 270 -6.88 -10.11 3.46
C ALA A 270 -8.15 -9.95 4.34
N PRO A 271 -8.35 -10.72 5.43
CA PRO A 271 -9.49 -10.53 6.33
C PRO A 271 -9.52 -9.17 7.04
N GLU A 272 -8.38 -8.46 7.10
CA GLU A 272 -8.33 -7.12 7.67
C GLU A 272 -8.75 -6.02 6.68
N LEU A 273 -8.65 -6.31 5.39
CA LEU A 273 -8.85 -5.37 4.30
C LEU A 273 -10.28 -5.42 3.76
N TRP A 274 -10.87 -6.61 3.74
CA TRP A 274 -12.20 -6.82 3.18
C TRP A 274 -12.98 -7.82 4.03
N PRO A 275 -14.31 -7.63 4.18
CA PRO A 275 -15.15 -8.61 4.84
C PRO A 275 -15.21 -9.90 4.01
N PRO A 276 -15.28 -11.08 4.66
CA PRO A 276 -15.40 -12.34 3.97
C PRO A 276 -16.71 -12.39 3.18
N ARG A 277 -16.65 -13.03 2.02
CA ARG A 277 -17.82 -13.30 1.19
C ARG A 277 -18.57 -14.50 1.77
N GLU A 278 -19.79 -14.26 2.24
CA GLU A 278 -20.74 -15.33 2.52
C GLU A 278 -21.22 -15.96 1.20
N ARG A 279 -21.86 -17.14 1.23
CA ARG A 279 -22.28 -17.85 0.00
C ARG A 279 -22.95 -16.88 -0.99
N ASP A 280 -22.49 -16.90 -2.24
CA ASP A 280 -22.97 -16.01 -3.30
C ASP A 280 -24.51 -16.04 -3.40
N GLU A 281 -25.15 -14.91 -3.11
CA GLU A 281 -26.59 -14.73 -3.36
C GLU A 281 -26.86 -14.65 -4.87
N LEU A 282 -25.91 -14.12 -5.64
CA LEU A 282 -25.99 -14.04 -7.09
C LEU A 282 -25.46 -15.31 -7.77
N PRO A 283 -26.20 -15.93 -8.69
CA PRO A 283 -25.73 -17.10 -9.41
C PRO A 283 -24.60 -16.73 -10.38
N TRP A 284 -23.72 -17.70 -10.64
CA TRP A 284 -22.81 -17.61 -11.78
C TRP A 284 -23.63 -17.50 -13.09
N PRO A 285 -23.25 -16.63 -14.06
CA PRO A 285 -22.01 -15.85 -14.13
C PRO A 285 -22.07 -14.45 -13.50
N LEU A 286 -23.25 -14.00 -13.03
CA LEU A 286 -23.44 -12.63 -12.53
C LEU A 286 -22.50 -12.31 -11.36
N SER A 287 -22.30 -13.25 -10.44
CA SER A 287 -21.39 -13.07 -9.29
C SER A 287 -19.92 -12.83 -9.67
N ARG A 288 -19.54 -13.04 -10.94
CA ARG A 288 -18.16 -12.89 -11.41
C ARG A 288 -17.94 -11.68 -12.33
N MET A 289 -18.99 -10.99 -12.73
CA MET A 289 -18.84 -9.78 -13.54
C MET A 289 -18.09 -8.70 -12.76
N LEU A 290 -17.17 -8.00 -13.41
CA LEU A 290 -16.47 -6.88 -12.79
C LEU A 290 -17.17 -5.57 -13.12
N VAL A 291 -17.29 -4.70 -12.13
CA VAL A 291 -17.92 -3.39 -12.26
C VAL A 291 -16.90 -2.30 -11.92
N ALA A 292 -16.61 -1.42 -12.87
CA ALA A 292 -15.85 -0.20 -12.62
C ALA A 292 -16.81 0.99 -12.68
N GLU A 293 -17.54 1.18 -11.59
CA GLU A 293 -18.65 2.14 -11.46
C GLU A 293 -18.29 3.59 -11.86
N PRO A 294 -17.12 4.17 -11.47
CA PRO A 294 -16.76 5.52 -11.87
C PRO A 294 -16.61 5.69 -13.38
N ALA A 295 -16.23 4.63 -14.08
CA ALA A 295 -16.09 4.58 -15.53
C ALA A 295 -17.31 3.97 -16.23
N ARG A 296 -18.37 3.63 -15.47
CA ARG A 296 -19.59 2.96 -15.95
C ARG A 296 -19.30 1.73 -16.81
N LEU A 297 -18.35 0.88 -16.40
CA LEU A 297 -18.01 -0.34 -17.16
C LEU A 297 -18.52 -1.61 -16.47
N VAL A 298 -18.99 -2.56 -17.27
CA VAL A 298 -19.18 -3.95 -16.86
C VAL A 298 -18.38 -4.88 -17.76
N TYR A 299 -17.49 -5.65 -17.15
CA TYR A 299 -16.74 -6.69 -17.85
C TYR A 299 -17.29 -8.07 -17.47
N MET A 300 -17.60 -8.87 -18.50
CA MET A 300 -18.08 -10.25 -18.34
C MET A 300 -16.91 -11.22 -18.59
N PRO A 301 -16.22 -11.69 -17.54
CA PRO A 301 -14.99 -12.44 -17.71
C PRO A 301 -15.24 -13.81 -18.35
N ALA A 302 -14.52 -14.08 -19.42
CA ALA A 302 -14.31 -15.41 -19.96
C ALA A 302 -12.85 -15.81 -19.68
N PRO A 303 -12.58 -16.96 -19.06
CA PRO A 303 -11.20 -17.36 -18.80
C PRO A 303 -10.38 -17.52 -20.09
N GLY A 304 -9.24 -16.82 -20.13
CA GLY A 304 -8.26 -16.87 -21.20
C GLY A 304 -7.08 -15.92 -20.93
N TRP A 305 -6.12 -15.85 -21.85
CA TRP A 305 -4.84 -15.17 -21.59
C TRP A 305 -4.96 -13.63 -21.44
N ALA A 306 -5.93 -13.00 -22.12
CA ALA A 306 -6.15 -11.56 -22.01
C ALA A 306 -6.88 -11.14 -20.72
N ASP A 307 -7.53 -12.09 -20.04
CA ASP A 307 -8.44 -11.84 -18.92
C ASP A 307 -7.72 -11.14 -17.75
N ALA A 308 -6.49 -11.55 -17.42
CA ALA A 308 -5.71 -10.94 -16.34
C ALA A 308 -5.43 -9.44 -16.59
N GLY A 309 -5.09 -9.07 -17.83
CA GLY A 309 -4.86 -7.67 -18.22
C GLY A 309 -6.13 -6.83 -18.12
N ILE A 310 -7.26 -7.38 -18.56
CA ILE A 310 -8.57 -6.72 -18.46
C ILE A 310 -8.98 -6.53 -17.00
N LYS A 311 -8.83 -7.55 -16.14
CA LYS A 311 -9.14 -7.43 -14.70
C LYS A 311 -8.31 -6.37 -14.01
N ARG A 312 -7.01 -6.25 -14.35
CA ARG A 312 -6.14 -5.19 -13.83
C ARG A 312 -6.61 -3.80 -14.27
N MET A 313 -7.02 -3.66 -15.52
CA MET A 313 -7.62 -2.42 -16.02
C MET A 313 -8.92 -2.09 -15.27
N MET A 314 -9.84 -3.06 -15.12
CA MET A 314 -11.10 -2.86 -14.40
C MET A 314 -10.85 -2.42 -12.95
N LEU A 315 -9.88 -3.03 -12.28
CA LEU A 315 -9.46 -2.63 -10.94
C LEU A 315 -8.96 -1.18 -10.90
N GLU A 316 -8.18 -0.74 -11.89
CA GLU A 316 -7.68 0.64 -11.92
C GLU A 316 -8.76 1.68 -12.15
N LEU A 317 -9.72 1.36 -13.00
CA LEU A 317 -10.87 2.24 -13.29
C LEU A 317 -11.92 2.24 -12.17
N SER A 318 -11.85 1.30 -11.23
CA SER A 318 -12.76 1.23 -10.08
C SER A 318 -12.39 2.22 -8.97
N GLN A 319 -13.27 2.37 -7.96
CA GLN A 319 -12.99 3.09 -6.71
C GLN A 319 -12.71 2.13 -5.53
N VAL A 320 -12.37 0.88 -5.82
CA VAL A 320 -12.12 -0.15 -4.80
C VAL A 320 -10.94 0.24 -3.91
N ALA A 321 -11.12 0.05 -2.60
CA ALA A 321 -10.06 0.25 -1.62
C ALA A 321 -8.97 -0.84 -1.75
N HIS A 322 -7.73 -0.51 -1.40
CA HIS A 322 -6.61 -1.46 -1.34
C HIS A 322 -6.31 -2.16 -2.70
N LYS A 323 -6.35 -1.42 -3.81
CA LYS A 323 -6.07 -1.96 -5.17
C LYS A 323 -4.70 -2.64 -5.27
N ASP A 324 -3.71 -2.11 -4.58
CA ASP A 324 -2.36 -2.67 -4.49
C ASP A 324 -2.37 -4.08 -3.84
N ALA A 325 -3.16 -4.27 -2.79
CA ALA A 325 -3.36 -5.57 -2.17
C ALA A 325 -4.05 -6.56 -3.12
N LEU A 326 -5.10 -6.13 -3.82
CA LEU A 326 -5.80 -6.94 -4.84
C LEU A 326 -4.85 -7.42 -5.95
N ARG A 327 -3.91 -6.57 -6.37
CA ARG A 327 -2.90 -6.92 -7.38
C ARG A 327 -1.91 -7.96 -6.88
N LEU A 328 -1.39 -7.76 -5.67
CA LEU A 328 -0.35 -8.61 -5.09
C LEU A 328 -0.89 -9.97 -4.65
N LEU A 329 -2.07 -9.99 -4.01
CA LEU A 329 -2.72 -11.22 -3.55
C LEU A 329 -3.44 -12.00 -4.67
N GLY A 330 -3.68 -11.34 -5.81
CA GLY A 330 -4.33 -11.90 -6.99
C GLY A 330 -5.83 -11.64 -7.00
N ILE A 331 -6.29 -10.87 -8.00
CA ILE A 331 -7.69 -10.40 -8.13
C ILE A 331 -8.67 -11.56 -8.02
N ASP A 332 -8.50 -12.62 -8.81
CA ASP A 332 -9.41 -13.78 -8.81
C ASP A 332 -9.55 -14.48 -7.45
N ARG A 333 -8.42 -14.56 -6.72
CA ARG A 333 -8.38 -15.21 -5.42
C ARG A 333 -9.12 -14.37 -4.38
N VAL A 334 -8.87 -13.05 -4.37
CA VAL A 334 -9.48 -12.13 -3.41
C VAL A 334 -10.97 -11.96 -3.68
N VAL A 335 -11.38 -11.61 -4.90
CA VAL A 335 -12.81 -11.38 -5.21
C VAL A 335 -13.66 -12.65 -5.04
N GLY A 336 -13.05 -13.83 -5.17
CA GLY A 336 -13.72 -15.10 -4.90
C GLY A 336 -13.96 -15.41 -3.43
N GLN A 337 -13.32 -14.71 -2.49
CA GLN A 337 -13.40 -15.00 -1.05
C GLN A 337 -13.83 -13.80 -0.19
N TYR A 338 -13.77 -12.58 -0.74
CA TYR A 338 -14.07 -11.35 -0.01
C TYR A 338 -14.97 -10.43 -0.81
N ILE A 339 -15.67 -9.54 -0.09
CA ILE A 339 -16.49 -8.47 -0.67
C ILE A 339 -15.59 -7.25 -0.88
N THR A 340 -15.24 -6.99 -2.14
CA THR A 340 -14.24 -5.97 -2.51
C THR A 340 -14.87 -4.70 -3.08
N GLY A 341 -16.13 -4.80 -3.52
CA GLY A 341 -16.82 -3.81 -4.35
C GLY A 341 -16.52 -3.92 -5.85
N LEU A 342 -15.59 -4.80 -6.26
CA LEU A 342 -15.15 -4.93 -7.65
C LEU A 342 -16.07 -5.83 -8.49
N VAL A 343 -16.71 -6.83 -7.88
CA VAL A 343 -17.62 -7.73 -8.61
C VAL A 343 -19.08 -7.29 -8.45
N LEU A 344 -19.91 -7.61 -9.43
CA LEU A 344 -21.36 -7.38 -9.35
C LEU A 344 -21.99 -8.16 -8.17
N GLY A 345 -21.41 -9.31 -7.81
CA GLY A 345 -21.76 -10.08 -6.61
C GLY A 345 -21.48 -9.39 -5.27
N ASP A 346 -20.84 -8.20 -5.26
CA ASP A 346 -20.64 -7.37 -4.05
C ASP A 346 -21.76 -6.38 -3.82
N ARG A 347 -22.71 -6.29 -4.76
CA ARG A 347 -23.75 -5.27 -4.81
C ARG A 347 -25.06 -5.81 -4.29
N SER A 348 -25.86 -4.92 -3.70
CA SER A 348 -27.23 -5.24 -3.31
C SER A 348 -28.09 -5.58 -4.53
N PRO A 349 -29.17 -6.36 -4.38
CA PRO A 349 -30.07 -6.69 -5.49
C PRO A 349 -30.58 -5.46 -6.26
N ALA A 350 -30.90 -4.37 -5.56
CA ALA A 350 -31.36 -3.12 -6.18
C ALA A 350 -30.28 -2.45 -7.04
N GLU A 351 -29.01 -2.45 -6.60
CA GLU A 351 -27.89 -1.96 -7.40
C GLU A 351 -27.65 -2.84 -8.63
N VAL A 352 -27.79 -4.16 -8.49
CA VAL A 352 -27.65 -5.11 -9.60
C VAL A 352 -28.71 -4.85 -10.67
N GLU A 353 -29.97 -4.69 -10.26
CA GLU A 353 -31.08 -4.34 -11.16
C GLU A 353 -30.84 -2.99 -11.84
N HIS A 354 -30.39 -1.99 -11.08
CA HIS A 354 -30.05 -0.68 -11.63
C HIS A 354 -28.93 -0.77 -12.68
N ILE A 355 -27.81 -1.44 -12.37
CA ILE A 355 -26.70 -1.63 -13.30
C ILE A 355 -27.14 -2.45 -14.52
N ALA A 356 -28.02 -3.43 -14.36
CA ALA A 356 -28.53 -4.23 -15.46
C ALA A 356 -29.41 -3.40 -16.41
N ALA A 357 -30.21 -2.46 -15.87
CA ALA A 357 -31.15 -1.65 -16.64
C ALA A 357 -30.57 -0.32 -17.17
N ALA A 358 -29.40 0.11 -16.69
CA ALA A 358 -28.85 1.42 -17.03
C ALA A 358 -28.17 1.46 -18.41
N ASP A 359 -28.67 2.28 -19.33
CA ASP A 359 -28.12 2.37 -20.69
C ASP A 359 -26.76 3.09 -20.78
N ASP A 360 -26.31 3.71 -19.69
CA ASP A 360 -25.03 4.44 -19.62
C ASP A 360 -23.82 3.55 -19.28
N TYR A 361 -24.04 2.27 -18.98
CA TYR A 361 -22.94 1.32 -18.76
C TYR A 361 -22.45 0.69 -20.06
N PHE A 362 -21.13 0.75 -20.31
CA PHE A 362 -20.49 -0.01 -21.37
C PHE A 362 -20.18 -1.43 -20.91
N ARG A 363 -20.91 -2.39 -21.47
CA ARG A 363 -20.87 -3.82 -21.16
C ARG A 363 -20.12 -4.56 -22.26
N PHE A 364 -19.05 -5.24 -21.88
CA PHE A 364 -18.23 -5.94 -22.86
C PHE A 364 -17.67 -7.27 -22.35
N ALA A 365 -17.21 -8.08 -23.31
CA ALA A 365 -16.54 -9.35 -23.03
C ALA A 365 -15.42 -9.62 -24.03
N ILE A 366 -14.44 -10.43 -23.61
CA ILE A 366 -13.44 -11.00 -24.51
C ILE A 366 -13.88 -12.43 -24.87
N VAL A 367 -14.04 -12.70 -26.15
CA VAL A 367 -14.41 -14.00 -26.69
C VAL A 367 -13.20 -14.61 -27.37
N TYR A 368 -12.82 -15.80 -26.92
CA TYR A 368 -11.69 -16.55 -27.45
C TYR A 368 -12.15 -17.55 -28.51
N GLU A 369 -11.26 -17.87 -29.45
CA GLU A 369 -11.49 -18.99 -30.35
C GLU A 369 -11.50 -20.30 -29.52
N PRO A 370 -12.54 -21.16 -29.64
CA PRO A 370 -12.71 -22.30 -28.74
C PRO A 370 -11.52 -23.27 -28.69
N VAL A 371 -10.86 -23.54 -29.81
CA VAL A 371 -9.71 -24.46 -29.85
C VAL A 371 -8.51 -23.84 -29.14
N ALA A 372 -8.12 -22.63 -29.52
CA ALA A 372 -7.00 -21.89 -28.92
C ALA A 372 -7.20 -21.71 -27.41
N ARG A 373 -8.44 -21.45 -26.96
CA ARG A 373 -8.78 -21.38 -25.54
C ARG A 373 -8.52 -22.69 -24.80
N LEU A 374 -8.96 -23.82 -25.35
CA LEU A 374 -8.73 -25.13 -24.72
C LEU A 374 -7.25 -25.50 -24.69
N VAL A 375 -6.52 -25.23 -25.77
CA VAL A 375 -5.06 -25.42 -25.82
C VAL A 375 -4.37 -24.62 -24.72
N GLU A 376 -4.75 -23.36 -24.53
CA GLU A 376 -4.19 -22.50 -23.48
C GLU A 376 -4.48 -23.01 -22.06
N ILE A 377 -5.72 -23.46 -21.82
CA ILE A 377 -6.11 -24.05 -20.54
C ILE A 377 -5.33 -25.33 -20.28
N TYR A 378 -5.23 -26.20 -21.28
CA TYR A 378 -4.47 -27.44 -21.20
C TYR A 378 -3.00 -27.17 -20.86
N ARG A 379 -2.34 -26.30 -21.62
CA ARG A 379 -0.96 -25.89 -21.37
C ARG A 379 -0.78 -25.37 -19.95
N SER A 380 -1.54 -24.34 -19.58
CA SER A 380 -1.35 -23.64 -18.30
C SER A 380 -1.64 -24.52 -17.09
N ARG A 381 -2.65 -25.40 -17.15
CA ARG A 381 -3.09 -26.20 -15.98
C ARG A 381 -2.59 -27.63 -15.98
N PHE A 382 -2.63 -28.29 -17.13
CA PHE A 382 -2.35 -29.73 -17.24
C PHE A 382 -0.95 -30.04 -17.79
N VAL A 383 -0.20 -29.04 -18.27
CA VAL A 383 1.23 -29.17 -18.61
C VAL A 383 2.09 -28.46 -17.57
N THR A 384 1.97 -27.14 -17.46
CA THR A 384 2.83 -26.30 -16.60
C THR A 384 2.58 -26.51 -15.11
N LEU A 385 1.31 -26.56 -14.68
CA LEU A 385 0.93 -26.65 -13.27
C LEU A 385 0.44 -28.04 -12.85
N ARG A 386 0.76 -29.08 -13.62
CA ARG A 386 0.18 -30.42 -13.45
C ARG A 386 0.44 -31.03 -12.08
N GLU A 387 1.63 -30.85 -11.52
CA GLU A 387 1.97 -31.36 -10.18
C GLU A 387 1.26 -30.62 -9.05
N GLN A 388 0.69 -29.44 -9.33
CA GLN A 388 -0.09 -28.66 -8.37
C GLN A 388 -1.59 -28.98 -8.42
N LEU A 389 -2.04 -29.82 -9.35
CA LEU A 389 -3.45 -30.21 -9.50
C LEU A 389 -4.13 -30.73 -8.22
N PRO A 390 -3.46 -31.44 -7.28
CA PRO A 390 -4.08 -31.81 -6.00
C PRO A 390 -4.61 -30.62 -5.18
N ARG A 391 -4.11 -29.41 -5.42
CA ARG A 391 -4.60 -28.17 -4.77
C ARG A 391 -5.91 -27.66 -5.37
N TRP A 392 -6.36 -28.20 -6.50
CA TRP A 392 -7.58 -27.83 -7.20
C TRP A 392 -8.46 -29.08 -7.42
N PRO A 393 -9.32 -29.45 -6.45
CA PRO A 393 -10.05 -30.72 -6.47
C PRO A 393 -10.79 -31.01 -7.78
N ARG A 394 -11.43 -30.00 -8.39
CA ARG A 394 -12.15 -30.17 -9.66
C ARG A 394 -11.24 -30.43 -10.86
N LEU A 395 -10.04 -29.87 -10.88
CA LEU A 395 -9.06 -30.14 -11.94
C LEU A 395 -8.44 -31.52 -11.76
N TYR A 396 -8.19 -31.90 -10.50
CA TYR A 396 -7.70 -33.23 -10.12
C TYR A 396 -8.73 -34.33 -10.47
N GLU A 397 -10.02 -34.10 -10.20
CA GLU A 397 -11.12 -34.98 -10.61
C GLU A 397 -11.16 -35.20 -12.13
N LEU A 398 -10.93 -34.15 -12.93
CA LEU A 398 -10.86 -34.27 -14.38
C LEU A 398 -9.66 -35.13 -14.80
N LEU A 399 -8.50 -34.92 -14.20
CA LEU A 399 -7.30 -35.72 -14.47
C LEU A 399 -7.54 -37.21 -14.13
N ALA A 400 -8.10 -37.48 -12.95
CA ALA A 400 -8.49 -38.82 -12.49
C ALA A 400 -9.40 -39.52 -13.51
N ALA A 401 -10.44 -38.81 -13.95
CA ALA A 401 -11.38 -39.32 -14.94
C ALA A 401 -10.74 -39.60 -16.29
N ALA A 402 -9.88 -38.68 -16.76
CA ALA A 402 -9.19 -38.80 -18.04
C ALA A 402 -8.18 -39.97 -18.06
N GLN A 403 -7.54 -40.28 -16.93
CA GLN A 403 -6.66 -41.45 -16.78
C GLN A 403 -7.40 -42.75 -16.42
N GLY A 404 -8.68 -42.67 -16.05
CA GLY A 404 -9.44 -43.82 -15.55
C GLY A 404 -8.92 -44.36 -14.21
N ARG A 405 -8.40 -43.48 -13.34
CA ARG A 405 -7.79 -43.85 -12.05
C ARG A 405 -8.39 -43.02 -10.91
N ALA A 406 -8.55 -43.62 -9.73
CA ALA A 406 -8.98 -42.88 -8.54
C ALA A 406 -7.89 -41.91 -8.05
N GLU A 407 -6.64 -42.35 -8.11
CA GLU A 407 -5.45 -41.56 -7.81
C GLU A 407 -4.66 -41.34 -9.12
N PRO A 408 -4.87 -40.22 -9.83
CA PRO A 408 -4.16 -39.95 -11.06
C PRO A 408 -2.67 -39.64 -10.85
N ASP A 409 -1.86 -40.03 -11.83
CA ASP A 409 -0.46 -39.67 -11.95
C ASP A 409 -0.33 -38.23 -12.47
N CYS A 410 -0.09 -37.30 -11.55
CA CYS A 410 0.08 -35.88 -11.88
C CYS A 410 1.40 -35.59 -12.60
N ALA A 411 2.44 -36.39 -12.39
CA ALA A 411 3.74 -36.19 -13.01
C ALA A 411 3.70 -36.54 -14.50
N LEU A 412 3.03 -37.65 -14.84
CA LEU A 412 2.75 -38.03 -16.22
C LEU A 412 1.70 -37.11 -16.88
N GLY A 413 0.65 -36.75 -16.13
CA GLY A 413 -0.45 -35.93 -16.64
C GLY A 413 -1.31 -36.66 -17.68
N ILE A 414 -1.98 -35.90 -18.55
CA ILE A 414 -2.87 -36.42 -19.61
C ILE A 414 -2.54 -35.79 -20.95
N SER A 415 -2.87 -36.46 -22.04
CA SER A 415 -2.76 -35.90 -23.38
C SER A 415 -3.83 -34.85 -23.67
N PHE A 416 -3.64 -34.04 -24.71
CA PHE A 416 -4.66 -33.08 -25.12
C PHE A 416 -5.95 -33.77 -25.59
N ARG A 417 -5.84 -34.91 -26.27
CA ARG A 417 -7.01 -35.72 -26.68
C ARG A 417 -7.81 -36.20 -25.46
N GLN A 418 -7.13 -36.71 -24.44
CA GLN A 418 -7.78 -37.15 -23.19
C GLN A 418 -8.47 -35.98 -22.49
N PHE A 419 -7.81 -34.81 -22.42
CA PHE A 419 -8.39 -33.60 -21.87
C PHE A 419 -9.68 -33.20 -22.60
N VAL A 420 -9.62 -33.01 -23.92
CA VAL A 420 -10.76 -32.57 -24.74
C VAL A 420 -11.90 -33.59 -24.70
N THR A 421 -11.60 -34.88 -24.82
CA THR A 421 -12.62 -35.94 -24.76
C THR A 421 -13.35 -35.93 -23.41
N THR A 422 -12.61 -35.76 -22.31
CA THR A 422 -13.19 -35.71 -20.96
C THR A 422 -14.04 -34.45 -20.78
N VAL A 423 -13.58 -33.29 -21.26
CA VAL A 423 -14.34 -32.03 -21.25
C VAL A 423 -15.62 -32.16 -22.09
N ALA A 424 -15.52 -32.71 -23.30
CA ALA A 424 -16.62 -32.83 -24.25
C ALA A 424 -17.68 -33.86 -23.81
N SER A 425 -17.34 -34.77 -22.89
CA SER A 425 -18.33 -35.67 -22.26
C SER A 425 -19.43 -34.93 -21.49
N GLY A 426 -19.20 -33.67 -21.11
CA GLY A 426 -20.14 -32.85 -20.35
C GLY A 426 -20.25 -33.22 -18.87
N ARG A 427 -19.59 -34.29 -18.41
CA ARG A 427 -19.65 -34.75 -17.02
C ARG A 427 -18.95 -33.80 -16.04
N TYR A 428 -17.96 -33.04 -16.50
CA TYR A 428 -17.13 -32.16 -15.67
C TYR A 428 -17.33 -30.70 -16.05
N ALA A 429 -18.26 -30.03 -15.37
CA ALA A 429 -18.47 -28.60 -15.53
C ALA A 429 -17.45 -27.81 -14.70
N HIS A 430 -16.68 -26.93 -15.35
CA HIS A 430 -15.75 -26.03 -14.68
C HIS A 430 -15.67 -24.69 -15.42
N PRO A 431 -15.58 -23.54 -14.73
CA PRO A 431 -15.56 -22.23 -15.39
C PRO A 431 -14.49 -22.07 -16.47
N LEU A 432 -13.33 -22.74 -16.33
CA LEU A 432 -12.23 -22.64 -17.29
C LEU A 432 -12.62 -23.09 -18.69
N TRP A 433 -13.30 -24.22 -18.85
CA TRP A 433 -13.70 -24.78 -20.16
C TRP A 433 -15.21 -24.79 -20.37
N GLN A 434 -15.97 -24.11 -19.51
CA GLN A 434 -17.39 -23.92 -19.77
C GLN A 434 -17.60 -23.09 -21.04
N ARG A 435 -18.69 -23.35 -21.75
CA ARG A 435 -19.09 -22.59 -22.94
C ARG A 435 -19.13 -21.09 -22.62
N GLN A 436 -18.41 -20.27 -23.39
CA GLN A 436 -18.27 -18.82 -23.21
C GLN A 436 -19.60 -18.11 -23.35
N SER A 437 -20.50 -18.63 -24.20
CA SER A 437 -21.89 -18.19 -24.28
C SER A 437 -22.64 -18.23 -22.94
N ARG A 438 -22.20 -19.04 -21.97
CA ARG A 438 -22.78 -19.04 -20.62
C ARG A 438 -22.18 -17.97 -19.69
N CYS A 439 -21.05 -17.36 -20.04
CA CYS A 439 -20.49 -16.21 -19.33
C CYS A 439 -21.22 -14.90 -19.67
N LEU A 440 -22.10 -14.92 -20.69
CA LEU A 440 -22.85 -13.78 -21.20
C LEU A 440 -24.33 -13.97 -20.85
N PRO A 441 -24.78 -13.67 -19.62
CA PRO A 441 -26.19 -13.80 -19.25
C PRO A 441 -27.05 -12.69 -19.89
N TRP A 442 -26.40 -11.70 -20.49
CA TRP A 442 -26.95 -10.50 -21.08
C TRP A 442 -26.60 -10.41 -22.58
N PRO A 443 -26.90 -11.44 -23.38
CA PRO A 443 -26.46 -11.48 -24.78
C PRO A 443 -27.07 -10.35 -25.62
N ASP A 444 -28.25 -9.86 -25.25
CA ASP A 444 -28.94 -8.77 -25.94
C ASP A 444 -28.59 -7.37 -25.38
N THR A 445 -27.84 -7.30 -24.28
CA THR A 445 -27.41 -6.02 -23.69
C THR A 445 -25.88 -5.90 -23.57
N CYS A 446 -25.12 -6.84 -24.13
CA CYS A 446 -23.68 -6.67 -24.31
C CYS A 446 -23.42 -5.69 -25.45
N ASP A 447 -22.92 -4.49 -25.14
CA ASP A 447 -22.65 -3.45 -26.14
C ASP A 447 -21.62 -3.89 -27.16
N ARG A 448 -20.56 -4.58 -26.71
CA ARG A 448 -19.51 -5.05 -27.61
C ARG A 448 -18.81 -6.32 -27.15
N LEU A 449 -18.57 -7.21 -28.11
CA LEU A 449 -17.72 -8.37 -27.95
C LEU A 449 -16.39 -8.12 -28.68
N TYR A 450 -15.29 -8.48 -28.03
CA TYR A 450 -13.95 -8.34 -28.59
C TYR A 450 -13.26 -9.69 -28.66
N ARG A 451 -12.33 -9.80 -29.59
CA ARG A 451 -11.33 -10.85 -29.61
C ARG A 451 -10.04 -10.39 -28.92
N PRO A 452 -9.17 -11.32 -28.51
CA PRO A 452 -7.90 -10.95 -27.89
C PRO A 452 -6.95 -10.14 -28.79
N ASP A 453 -7.05 -10.25 -30.12
CA ASP A 453 -6.31 -9.42 -31.08
C ASP A 453 -6.92 -8.01 -31.26
N GLN A 454 -8.14 -7.79 -30.75
CA GLN A 454 -8.87 -6.52 -30.82
C GLN A 454 -8.72 -5.67 -29.54
N LEU A 455 -7.75 -5.96 -28.66
CA LEU A 455 -7.57 -5.16 -27.44
C LEU A 455 -7.26 -3.68 -27.71
N ALA A 456 -6.59 -3.36 -28.82
CA ALA A 456 -6.38 -1.96 -29.22
C ALA A 456 -7.69 -1.25 -29.60
N LEU A 457 -8.64 -1.97 -30.20
CA LEU A 457 -9.96 -1.44 -30.49
C LEU A 457 -10.73 -1.17 -29.19
N LEU A 458 -10.67 -2.10 -28.23
CA LEU A 458 -11.24 -1.89 -26.89
C LEU A 458 -10.64 -0.66 -26.20
N GLU A 459 -9.31 -0.46 -26.23
CA GLU A 459 -8.65 0.73 -25.68
C GLU A 459 -9.24 2.03 -26.27
N ARG A 460 -9.49 2.07 -27.59
CA ARG A 460 -10.10 3.24 -28.26
C ARG A 460 -11.56 3.45 -27.87
N ASP A 461 -12.35 2.38 -27.80
CA ASP A 461 -13.76 2.45 -27.46
C ASP A 461 -13.95 2.91 -26.01
N LEU A 462 -13.10 2.41 -25.10
CA LEU A 462 -13.06 2.88 -23.71
C LEU A 462 -12.70 4.37 -23.66
N ALA A 463 -11.69 4.82 -24.40
CA ALA A 463 -11.35 6.24 -24.46
C ALA A 463 -12.51 7.11 -24.97
N ARG A 464 -13.29 6.61 -25.94
CA ARG A 464 -14.50 7.29 -26.44
C ARG A 464 -15.62 7.31 -25.39
N HIS A 465 -15.85 6.20 -24.69
CA HIS A 465 -16.94 6.06 -23.74
C HIS A 465 -16.69 6.79 -22.42
N CYS A 466 -15.55 6.57 -21.78
CA CYS A 466 -15.25 7.14 -20.46
C CYS A 466 -14.35 8.38 -20.49
N GLY A 467 -13.85 8.79 -21.67
CA GLY A 467 -12.93 9.93 -21.77
C GLY A 467 -11.54 9.67 -21.19
N LEU A 468 -11.19 8.40 -20.91
CA LEU A 468 -9.92 8.01 -20.30
C LEU A 468 -9.05 7.24 -21.29
N SER A 469 -7.80 7.66 -21.45
CA SER A 469 -6.82 6.88 -22.19
C SER A 469 -6.38 5.68 -21.35
N VAL A 470 -6.80 4.49 -21.75
CA VAL A 470 -6.50 3.23 -21.05
C VAL A 470 -5.51 2.41 -21.87
N ARG A 471 -4.55 1.77 -21.19
CA ARG A 471 -3.65 0.80 -21.80
C ARG A 471 -3.81 -0.55 -21.11
N ILE A 472 -4.19 -1.55 -21.87
CA ILE A 472 -4.37 -2.93 -21.41
C ILE A 472 -3.03 -3.64 -21.50
N GLU A 473 -2.57 -4.14 -20.35
CA GLU A 473 -1.37 -4.97 -20.30
C GLU A 473 -1.58 -6.26 -21.08
N ARG A 474 -0.68 -6.50 -22.04
CA ARG A 474 -0.61 -7.73 -22.82
C ARG A 474 0.46 -8.63 -22.18
N PRO A 475 0.27 -9.95 -22.07
CA PRO A 475 1.31 -10.85 -21.57
C PRO A 475 2.60 -10.69 -22.36
N ARG A 476 3.75 -10.70 -21.68
CA ARG A 476 5.07 -10.58 -22.35
C ARG A 476 5.33 -11.74 -23.31
N ASP A 477 4.80 -12.92 -23.01
CA ASP A 477 4.97 -14.14 -23.82
C ASP A 477 3.85 -14.34 -24.84
N ALA A 478 3.48 -13.28 -25.58
CA ALA A 478 2.52 -13.41 -26.68
C ALA A 478 2.97 -14.42 -27.75
N ALA A 479 4.28 -14.68 -27.85
CA ALA A 479 4.87 -15.70 -28.73
C ALA A 479 4.40 -17.13 -28.40
N GLY A 480 3.90 -17.37 -27.18
CA GLY A 480 3.32 -18.66 -26.80
C GLY A 480 1.81 -18.75 -27.00
N VAL A 481 1.12 -17.70 -27.46
CA VAL A 481 -0.34 -17.76 -27.63
C VAL A 481 -0.65 -18.60 -28.87
N CYS A 482 -1.45 -19.64 -28.70
CA CYS A 482 -1.94 -20.44 -29.82
C CYS A 482 -2.76 -19.52 -30.75
N PRO A 483 -2.35 -19.34 -32.02
CA PRO A 483 -3.09 -18.50 -32.94
C PRO A 483 -4.49 -19.08 -33.17
N PRO A 484 -5.48 -18.24 -33.57
CA PRO A 484 -6.79 -18.74 -33.97
C PRO A 484 -6.64 -19.78 -35.08
N PHE A 485 -7.39 -20.86 -34.98
CA PHE A 485 -7.33 -21.93 -35.97
C PHE A 485 -7.96 -21.47 -37.30
N GLN A 486 -7.14 -21.25 -38.33
CA GLN A 486 -7.58 -20.80 -39.66
C GLN A 486 -7.47 -21.95 -40.68
N GLY A 487 -8.53 -22.75 -40.84
CA GLY A 487 -8.62 -23.76 -41.90
C GLY A 487 -8.88 -25.20 -41.42
N PRO A 488 -8.84 -26.18 -42.34
CA PRO A 488 -8.92 -27.60 -41.97
C PRO A 488 -7.71 -27.99 -41.12
N ALA A 489 -7.93 -28.87 -40.14
CA ALA A 489 -6.86 -29.27 -39.24
C ALA A 489 -5.70 -29.94 -39.99
N PRO A 490 -4.44 -29.75 -39.52
CA PRO A 490 -3.29 -30.38 -40.15
C PRO A 490 -3.47 -31.90 -40.15
N ALA A 491 -2.93 -32.55 -41.19
CA ALA A 491 -3.06 -34.01 -41.37
C ALA A 491 -2.33 -34.82 -40.29
N SER A 492 -1.40 -34.20 -39.55
CA SER A 492 -0.65 -34.80 -38.45
C SER A 492 -0.86 -33.98 -37.18
N ALA A 493 -1.24 -34.66 -36.10
CA ALA A 493 -1.26 -34.13 -34.74
C ALA A 493 -0.41 -35.04 -33.84
N ALA A 494 0.90 -35.06 -34.10
CA ALA A 494 1.82 -36.02 -33.50
C ALA A 494 1.84 -35.97 -31.97
N HIS A 495 1.43 -34.84 -31.39
CA HIS A 495 1.40 -34.61 -29.95
C HIS A 495 0.01 -34.65 -29.32
N ALA A 496 -1.07 -34.88 -30.09
CA ALA A 496 -2.44 -34.93 -29.55
C ALA A 496 -2.61 -36.02 -28.47
N ASP A 497 -1.87 -37.12 -28.61
CA ASP A 497 -1.91 -38.31 -27.76
C ASP A 497 -0.72 -38.42 -26.80
N THR A 498 0.26 -37.52 -26.87
CA THR A 498 1.40 -37.48 -25.94
C THR A 498 0.95 -36.96 -24.57
N PRO A 499 1.16 -37.71 -23.46
CA PRO A 499 0.90 -37.22 -22.11
C PRO A 499 1.70 -35.96 -21.79
N ALA A 500 1.13 -35.08 -20.97
CA ALA A 500 1.73 -33.78 -20.66
C ALA A 500 3.17 -33.85 -20.09
N GLY A 501 3.50 -34.89 -19.32
CA GLY A 501 4.82 -35.12 -18.76
C GLY A 501 5.87 -35.59 -19.77
N GLU A 502 5.45 -35.99 -20.96
CA GLU A 502 6.32 -36.47 -22.06
C GLU A 502 6.42 -35.46 -23.22
N LEU A 503 5.70 -34.33 -23.14
CA LEU A 503 5.79 -33.28 -24.15
C LEU A 503 7.19 -32.63 -24.14
N PRO A 504 7.72 -32.20 -25.31
CA PRO A 504 8.93 -31.40 -25.36
C PRO A 504 8.85 -30.17 -24.47
N ALA A 505 9.98 -29.81 -23.85
CA ALA A 505 10.05 -28.66 -22.95
C ALA A 505 9.74 -27.32 -23.65
N ASP A 506 10.08 -27.22 -24.93
CA ASP A 506 9.76 -26.07 -25.77
C ASP A 506 8.34 -26.21 -26.34
N ALA A 507 7.43 -25.36 -25.85
CA ALA A 507 6.03 -25.36 -26.26
C ALA A 507 5.82 -25.08 -27.76
N ALA A 508 6.75 -24.36 -28.40
CA ALA A 508 6.65 -24.05 -29.83
C ALA A 508 6.67 -25.33 -30.70
N GLN A 509 7.28 -26.42 -30.21
CA GLN A 509 7.42 -27.67 -30.94
C GLN A 509 6.10 -28.47 -31.04
N TRP A 510 5.22 -28.35 -30.04
CA TRP A 510 4.02 -29.19 -29.97
C TRP A 510 2.70 -28.43 -30.04
N LEU A 511 2.68 -27.12 -29.80
CA LEU A 511 1.43 -26.34 -29.76
C LEU A 511 0.61 -26.41 -31.06
N GLY A 512 1.29 -26.45 -32.21
CA GLY A 512 0.64 -26.58 -33.53
C GLY A 512 0.16 -28.00 -33.85
N GLU A 513 0.55 -29.00 -33.06
CA GLU A 513 0.36 -30.43 -33.34
C GLU A 513 -0.55 -31.13 -32.32
N LEU A 514 -1.27 -30.37 -31.50
CA LEU A 514 -2.22 -30.93 -30.53
C LEU A 514 -3.59 -31.28 -31.13
N VAL A 515 -3.94 -30.71 -32.27
CA VAL A 515 -5.32 -30.73 -32.78
C VAL A 515 -5.36 -31.37 -34.16
N ASP A 516 -5.88 -32.60 -34.22
CA ASP A 516 -6.24 -33.23 -35.50
C ASP A 516 -7.68 -32.88 -35.92
N ALA A 517 -8.07 -33.36 -37.10
CA ALA A 517 -9.40 -33.15 -37.65
C ALA A 517 -10.50 -33.72 -36.75
N ALA A 518 -10.29 -34.88 -36.11
CA ALA A 518 -11.30 -35.50 -35.27
C ALA A 518 -11.56 -34.69 -34.00
N LEU A 519 -10.50 -34.22 -33.34
CA LEU A 519 -10.57 -33.33 -32.18
C LEU A 519 -11.20 -31.99 -32.53
N TYR A 520 -10.82 -31.40 -33.68
CA TYR A 520 -11.44 -30.17 -34.14
C TYR A 520 -12.96 -30.32 -34.30
N GLN A 521 -13.43 -31.41 -34.94
CA GLN A 521 -14.87 -31.66 -35.08
C GLN A 521 -15.54 -31.91 -33.74
N LEU A 522 -14.89 -32.63 -32.81
CA LEU A 522 -15.42 -32.84 -31.46
C LEU A 522 -15.60 -31.52 -30.69
N ILE A 523 -14.58 -30.64 -30.72
CA ILE A 523 -14.63 -29.31 -30.10
C ILE A 523 -15.73 -28.48 -30.78
N LYS A 524 -15.80 -28.48 -32.11
CA LYS A 524 -16.84 -27.75 -32.86
C LYS A 524 -18.25 -28.21 -32.54
N ALA A 525 -18.46 -29.51 -32.38
CA ALA A 525 -19.75 -30.07 -32.00
C ALA A 525 -20.15 -29.70 -30.56
N TYR A 526 -19.19 -29.61 -29.64
CA TYR A 526 -19.45 -29.24 -28.24
C TYR A 526 -19.59 -27.72 -28.00
N TYR A 527 -18.87 -26.89 -28.76
CA TYR A 527 -18.85 -25.42 -28.65
C TYR A 527 -19.50 -24.66 -29.83
N PRO A 528 -20.60 -25.11 -30.46
CA PRO A 528 -21.08 -24.54 -31.72
C PRO A 528 -21.51 -23.07 -31.59
N ARG A 529 -22.05 -22.69 -30.43
CA ARG A 529 -22.42 -21.29 -30.14
C ARG A 529 -21.20 -20.39 -29.94
N ASP A 530 -20.14 -20.90 -29.33
CA ASP A 530 -18.94 -20.10 -29.05
C ASP A 530 -18.16 -19.84 -30.35
N PHE A 531 -18.14 -20.78 -31.30
CA PHE A 531 -17.62 -20.53 -32.65
C PHE A 531 -18.40 -19.41 -33.36
N LYS A 532 -19.75 -19.45 -33.31
CA LYS A 532 -20.59 -18.38 -33.88
C LYS A 532 -20.33 -17.04 -33.20
N LEU A 533 -20.19 -17.05 -31.87
CA LEU A 533 -19.90 -15.86 -31.08
C LEU A 533 -18.55 -15.25 -31.46
N TYR A 534 -17.50 -16.06 -31.54
CA TYR A 534 -16.17 -15.62 -31.95
C TYR A 534 -16.17 -15.05 -33.38
N ASN A 535 -16.85 -15.71 -34.32
CA ASN A 535 -16.94 -15.27 -35.71
C ASN A 535 -17.67 -13.93 -35.83
N ARG A 536 -18.76 -13.73 -35.10
CA ARG A 536 -19.49 -12.43 -35.05
C ARG A 536 -18.61 -11.25 -34.63
N CYS A 537 -17.57 -11.48 -33.81
CA CYS A 537 -16.64 -10.40 -33.44
C CYS A 537 -15.76 -9.91 -34.62
N ALA A 538 -15.58 -10.71 -35.69
CA ALA A 538 -14.91 -10.23 -36.91
C ALA A 538 -15.80 -9.31 -37.74
N ASP A 539 -17.11 -9.58 -37.75
CA ASP A 539 -18.08 -8.91 -38.60
C ASP A 539 -18.45 -7.51 -38.07
N ASN A 540 -17.91 -7.10 -36.92
CA ASN A 540 -17.89 -5.69 -36.51
C ASN A 540 -16.69 -5.03 -37.19
N PRO A 541 -16.85 -4.41 -38.38
CA PRO A 541 -15.73 -3.77 -39.05
C PRO A 541 -15.09 -2.79 -38.08
N LEU A 542 -13.76 -2.71 -38.12
CA LEU A 542 -13.06 -1.54 -37.64
C LEU A 542 -13.68 -0.38 -38.41
N GLU A 543 -14.57 0.41 -37.77
CA GLU A 543 -15.03 1.67 -38.37
C GLU A 543 -13.78 2.38 -38.85
N GLU A 544 -13.64 2.49 -40.17
CA GLU A 544 -12.55 3.22 -40.80
C GLU A 544 -12.58 4.60 -40.19
N THR A 545 -11.48 4.98 -39.55
CA THR A 545 -11.29 6.28 -38.92
C THR A 545 -11.82 7.36 -39.87
N PRO A 546 -12.77 8.23 -39.45
CA PRO A 546 -13.03 9.43 -40.20
C PRO A 546 -11.69 10.19 -40.26
N THR A 547 -11.12 10.24 -41.46
CA THR A 547 -9.93 11.03 -41.81
C THR A 547 -10.13 12.50 -41.48
#